data_AF-L8H247-F1
#
_entry.id   AF-L8H247-F1
#
_cell.length_a   1.000
_cell.length_b   1.000
_cell.length_c   1.000
_cell.angle_alpha   90.00
_cell.angle_beta   90.00
_cell.angle_gamma   90.00
#
_symmetry.space_group_name_H-M   'P 1'
#
loop_
_entity.id
_entity.type
_entity.pdbx_description
1 polymer ?
#
loop_
_entity_poly.entity_id
_entity_poly.type
_entity_poly.pdbx_seq_one_letter_code
_entity_poly.pdbx_strand_id
1 'polypeptide(L)'
;MKSITLLLVLLAALCCSYAAADCSVSVQQTLGSAWKQDGVDMSQWNAQLTAGSAAVKSVQLAITGAGGFTQLWELTRTSAGLYVLPDYRLQSGGLPAGQVHHFGYIWKSASPATITVASIDCGSASASPSPSPAPSSPSSSPSPSAAPASPSAAPSIVATPQPSQPPSGDNGCSAIVELTARSAANGGVWTDAAGRTYQIFQVLITNRGQRPVNGGVITFDLVNGAEISQYWELNRQGPTSPAFNIAFNYGQLQPGASQGAGVVVSSAAKPSFTLSSVACA
;
A
#
# COMPACT_ATOMS: atom_id res chain seq x y z
N MET A 1 58.03 -11.32 43.59
CA MET A 1 57.23 -12.57 43.54
C MET A 1 55.84 -12.22 44.07
N LYS A 2 54.70 -12.32 43.37
CA LYS A 2 54.30 -12.86 42.06
C LYS A 2 52.96 -12.16 41.69
N SER A 3 52.82 -11.80 40.41
CA SER A 3 51.64 -11.68 39.51
C SER A 3 50.26 -11.30 40.10
N ILE A 4 49.53 -10.25 39.73
CA ILE A 4 49.16 -9.62 38.43
C ILE A 4 48.35 -10.53 37.47
N THR A 5 47.06 -10.20 37.31
CA THR A 5 46.06 -10.53 36.25
C THR A 5 45.73 -12.00 35.94
N LEU A 6 44.51 -12.44 36.29
CA LEU A 6 43.59 -13.22 35.43
C LEU A 6 42.27 -13.48 36.17
N LEU A 7 41.13 -12.99 35.67
CA LEU A 7 39.87 -13.72 35.40
C LEU A 7 38.73 -12.71 35.15
N LEU A 8 38.69 -12.15 33.94
CA LEU A 8 37.47 -11.59 33.35
C LEU A 8 37.04 -12.55 32.23
N VAL A 9 35.74 -12.53 31.92
CA VAL A 9 35.04 -13.22 30.82
C VAL A 9 34.54 -14.64 31.14
N LEU A 10 33.22 -14.79 31.30
CA LEU A 10 32.27 -15.38 30.33
C LEU A 10 31.02 -15.96 31.04
N LEU A 11 30.11 -15.11 31.53
CA LEU A 11 28.69 -15.47 31.60
C LEU A 11 27.98 -14.67 30.50
N ALA A 12 27.63 -15.38 29.42
CA ALA A 12 26.81 -14.88 28.34
C ALA A 12 25.40 -14.60 28.87
N ALA A 13 25.16 -13.36 29.31
CA ALA A 13 23.82 -12.83 29.45
C ALA A 13 23.42 -12.23 28.10
N LEU A 14 22.47 -12.90 27.45
CA LEU A 14 21.66 -12.41 26.34
C LEU A 14 21.28 -10.93 26.54
N CYS A 15 21.99 -10.01 25.90
CA CYS A 15 21.45 -8.69 25.59
C CYS A 15 20.53 -8.87 24.37
N CYS A 16 19.31 -9.35 24.62
CA CYS A 16 18.19 -9.02 23.77
C CYS A 16 17.94 -7.52 23.96
N SER A 17 18.59 -6.71 23.12
CA SER A 17 18.17 -5.35 22.85
C SER A 17 16.72 -5.43 22.35
N TYR A 18 15.76 -5.24 23.24
CA TYR A 18 14.39 -4.95 22.83
C TYR A 18 14.45 -3.58 22.17
N ALA A 19 14.64 -3.55 20.84
CA ALA A 19 14.40 -2.37 20.05
C ALA A 19 12.93 -2.00 20.27
N ALA A 20 12.68 -0.86 20.92
CA ALA A 20 11.33 -0.34 21.03
C ALA A 20 10.77 -0.19 19.61
N ALA A 21 9.54 -0.63 19.39
CA ALA A 21 8.92 -0.51 18.08
C ALA A 21 8.78 0.99 17.73
N ASP A 22 9.41 1.41 16.64
CA ASP A 22 9.40 2.79 16.15
C ASP A 22 8.02 3.09 15.57
N CYS A 23 7.21 3.81 16.35
CA CYS A 23 5.95 4.39 15.92
C CYS A 23 6.22 5.52 14.92
N SER A 24 6.35 5.14 13.65
CA SER A 24 6.69 6.04 12.55
C SER A 24 5.87 5.68 11.33
N VAL A 25 5.65 6.70 10.49
CA VAL A 25 5.03 6.54 9.17
C VAL A 25 5.88 7.32 8.19
N SER A 26 6.28 6.67 7.10
CA SER A 26 6.94 7.33 5.98
C SER A 26 5.97 7.47 4.81
N VAL A 27 6.16 8.55 4.05
CA VAL A 27 5.37 8.84 2.83
C VAL A 27 6.30 8.85 1.64
N GLN A 28 5.98 8.07 0.63
CA GLN A 28 6.64 8.12 -0.66
C GLN A 28 5.63 8.44 -1.75
N GLN A 29 6.02 9.29 -2.69
CA GLN A 29 5.17 9.72 -3.80
C GLN A 29 5.86 9.43 -5.12
N THR A 30 5.11 8.94 -6.10
CA THR A 30 5.59 8.64 -7.44
C THR A 30 4.64 9.25 -8.45
N LEU A 31 5.18 9.99 -9.40
CA LEU A 31 4.39 10.59 -10.48
C LEU A 31 3.81 9.45 -11.32
N GLY A 32 2.49 9.40 -11.43
CA GLY A 32 1.79 8.48 -12.32
C GLY A 32 1.65 9.08 -13.71
N SER A 33 1.05 10.27 -13.80
CA SER A 33 0.82 10.97 -15.06
C SER A 33 0.82 12.49 -14.86
N ALA A 34 1.10 13.24 -15.91
CA ALA A 34 1.01 14.70 -15.94
C ALA A 34 0.47 15.17 -17.29
N TRP A 35 -0.40 16.17 -17.28
CA TRP A 35 -1.02 16.73 -18.48
C TRP A 35 -1.39 18.19 -18.29
N LYS A 36 -1.83 18.84 -19.38
CA LYS A 36 -2.44 20.16 -19.33
C LYS A 36 -3.94 20.04 -19.54
N GLN A 37 -4.71 20.75 -18.73
CA GLN A 37 -6.16 20.89 -18.87
C GLN A 37 -6.50 22.37 -18.81
N ASP A 38 -7.04 22.92 -19.89
CA ASP A 38 -7.39 24.35 -20.02
C ASP A 38 -6.21 25.29 -19.70
N GLY A 39 -5.00 24.89 -20.08
CA GLY A 39 -3.76 25.64 -19.82
C GLY A 39 -3.21 25.50 -18.39
N VAL A 40 -3.92 24.78 -17.51
CA VAL A 40 -3.49 24.48 -16.14
C VAL A 40 -2.72 23.17 -16.11
N ASP A 41 -1.57 23.14 -15.44
CA ASP A 41 -0.82 21.92 -15.22
C ASP A 41 -1.55 21.02 -14.20
N MET A 42 -1.73 19.77 -14.60
CA MET A 42 -2.37 18.72 -13.81
C MET A 42 -1.37 17.59 -13.62
N SER A 43 -1.37 16.99 -12.43
CA SER A 43 -0.60 15.77 -12.17
C SER A 43 -1.36 14.80 -11.30
N GLN A 44 -1.16 13.52 -11.61
CA GLN A 44 -1.64 12.36 -10.86
C GLN A 44 -0.46 11.72 -10.14
N TRP A 45 -0.63 11.49 -8.84
CA TRP A 45 0.40 10.90 -7.99
C TRP A 45 -0.12 9.63 -7.33
N ASN A 46 0.72 8.59 -7.36
CA ASN A 46 0.56 7.38 -6.57
C ASN A 46 1.44 7.54 -5.32
N ALA A 47 0.82 7.47 -4.15
CA ALA A 47 1.49 7.66 -2.88
C ALA A 47 1.34 6.43 -1.98
N GLN A 48 2.32 6.27 -1.09
CA GLN A 48 2.47 5.11 -0.21
C GLN A 48 2.71 5.61 1.20
N LEU A 49 1.89 5.14 2.14
CA LEU A 49 2.10 5.30 3.58
C LEU A 49 2.64 4.00 4.13
N THR A 50 3.89 4.01 4.60
CA THR A 50 4.53 2.81 5.17
C THR A 50 4.63 2.98 6.67
N ALA A 51 4.01 2.07 7.42
CA ALA A 51 4.19 1.99 8.86
C ALA A 51 5.59 1.45 9.18
N GLY A 52 6.21 1.99 10.23
CA GLY A 52 7.49 1.54 10.77
C GLY A 52 7.38 0.19 11.49
N SER A 53 8.23 -0.03 12.48
CA SER A 53 8.24 -1.30 13.22
C SER A 53 7.10 -1.46 14.23
N ALA A 54 6.27 -0.42 14.43
CA ALA A 54 5.03 -0.48 15.23
C ALA A 54 3.78 -0.44 14.35
N ALA A 55 2.69 -1.05 14.83
CA ALA A 55 1.38 -0.89 14.22
C ALA A 55 0.82 0.52 14.49
N VAL A 56 0.24 1.13 13.47
CA VAL A 56 -0.34 2.47 13.50
C VAL A 56 -1.86 2.34 13.47
N LYS A 57 -2.53 2.64 14.58
CA LYS A 57 -3.98 2.60 14.73
C LYS A 57 -4.67 3.69 13.93
N SER A 58 -4.12 4.90 13.99
CA SER A 58 -4.58 6.01 13.16
C SER A 58 -3.42 6.92 12.79
N VAL A 59 -3.52 7.56 11.63
CA VAL A 59 -2.58 8.58 11.17
C VAL A 59 -3.38 9.73 10.58
N GLN A 60 -2.99 10.96 10.92
CA GLN A 60 -3.53 12.17 10.34
C GLN A 60 -2.44 12.84 9.50
N LEU A 61 -2.80 13.18 8.27
CA LEU A 61 -1.91 13.79 7.29
C LEU A 61 -2.38 15.21 7.00
N ALA A 62 -1.45 16.15 7.03
CA ALA A 62 -1.66 17.46 6.43
C ALA A 62 -1.13 17.38 5.00
N ILE A 63 -2.02 17.63 4.02
CA ILE A 63 -1.62 17.72 2.62
C ILE A 63 -1.78 19.17 2.19
N THR A 64 -0.66 19.79 1.81
CA THR A 64 -0.55 21.21 1.48
C THR A 64 0.18 21.40 0.16
N GLY A 65 0.08 22.60 -0.41
CA GLY A 65 0.80 22.98 -1.62
C GLY A 65 0.05 24.03 -2.43
N ALA A 66 0.61 24.36 -3.60
CA ALA A 66 0.08 25.38 -4.50
C ALA A 66 -1.13 24.91 -5.32
N GLY A 67 -1.35 23.59 -5.43
CA GLY A 67 -2.42 22.99 -6.21
C GLY A 67 -3.67 22.67 -5.36
N GLY A 68 -4.85 22.84 -5.95
CA GLY A 68 -6.10 22.32 -5.39
C GLY A 68 -6.34 20.87 -5.83
N PHE A 69 -6.81 20.02 -4.93
CA PHE A 69 -7.26 18.68 -5.30
C PHE A 69 -8.44 18.76 -6.26
N THR A 70 -8.36 17.97 -7.32
CA THR A 70 -9.53 17.60 -8.12
C THR A 70 -10.03 16.22 -7.72
N GLN A 71 -9.11 15.33 -7.33
CA GLN A 71 -9.42 13.97 -6.89
C GLN A 71 -8.44 13.52 -5.81
N LEU A 72 -8.93 12.71 -4.89
CA LEU A 72 -8.16 12.03 -3.84
C LEU A 72 -8.89 10.72 -3.56
N TRP A 73 -8.18 9.60 -3.56
CA TRP A 73 -8.73 8.29 -3.23
C TRP A 73 -7.92 7.63 -2.12
N GLU A 74 -8.53 6.64 -1.46
CA GLU A 74 -7.93 5.86 -0.36
C GLU A 74 -7.46 6.71 0.84
N LEU A 75 -8.01 7.92 1.00
CA LEU A 75 -7.92 8.77 2.20
C LEU A 75 -9.25 9.50 2.41
N THR A 76 -9.60 9.76 3.67
CA THR A 76 -10.82 10.48 4.04
C THR A 76 -10.46 11.83 4.66
N ARG A 77 -11.13 12.90 4.23
CA ARG A 77 -10.92 14.23 4.80
C ARG A 77 -11.75 14.42 6.07
N THR A 78 -11.11 14.87 7.14
CA THR A 78 -11.74 15.20 8.42
C THR A 78 -12.32 16.62 8.40
N SER A 79 -13.20 16.93 9.35
CA SER A 79 -13.73 18.29 9.55
C SER A 79 -12.66 19.34 9.87
N ALA A 80 -11.53 18.90 10.45
CA ALA A 80 -10.35 19.73 10.70
C ALA A 80 -9.49 20.00 9.45
N GLY A 81 -9.88 19.44 8.29
CA GLY A 81 -9.14 19.60 7.03
C GLY A 81 -7.94 18.68 6.88
N LEU A 82 -7.67 17.79 7.84
CA LEU A 82 -6.65 16.74 7.79
C LEU A 82 -7.17 15.49 7.09
N TYR A 83 -6.27 14.62 6.64
CA TYR A 83 -6.60 13.38 5.93
C TYR A 83 -6.24 12.16 6.76
N VAL A 84 -7.14 11.19 6.82
CA VAL A 84 -6.98 9.94 7.57
C VAL A 84 -7.17 8.74 6.65
N LEU A 85 -6.76 7.56 7.13
CA LEU A 85 -7.08 6.30 6.45
C LEU A 85 -8.60 6.11 6.32
N PRO A 86 -9.07 5.39 5.30
CA PRO A 86 -10.49 5.05 5.16
C PRO A 86 -11.02 4.27 6.37
N ASP A 87 -12.32 4.41 6.66
CA ASP A 87 -12.96 3.77 7.83
C ASP A 87 -12.72 2.25 7.88
N TYR A 88 -12.74 1.57 6.73
CA TYR A 88 -12.49 0.12 6.68
C TYR A 88 -11.10 -0.26 7.21
N ARG A 89 -10.08 0.60 7.03
CA ARG A 89 -8.73 0.41 7.59
C ARG A 89 -8.73 0.66 9.09
N LEU A 90 -9.37 1.74 9.53
CA LEU A 90 -9.45 2.09 10.95
C LEU A 90 -10.20 1.03 11.75
N GLN A 91 -11.32 0.53 11.22
CA GLN A 91 -12.10 -0.57 11.81
C GLN A 91 -11.33 -1.90 11.86
N SER A 92 -10.42 -2.13 10.90
CA SER A 92 -9.51 -3.28 10.90
C SER A 92 -8.32 -3.13 11.86
N GLY A 93 -8.29 -2.06 12.66
CA GLY A 93 -7.22 -1.83 13.63
C GLY A 93 -6.00 -1.09 13.07
N GLY A 94 -6.14 -0.41 11.92
CA GLY A 94 -5.14 0.50 11.34
C GLY A 94 -4.18 -0.14 10.34
N LEU A 95 -2.97 0.40 10.23
CA LEU A 95 -1.84 -0.20 9.50
C LEU A 95 -1.02 -1.08 10.45
N PRO A 96 -0.84 -2.37 10.16
CA PRO A 96 0.13 -3.19 10.87
C PRO A 96 1.57 -2.66 10.74
N ALA A 97 2.49 -3.17 11.56
CA ALA A 97 3.91 -2.84 11.42
C ALA A 97 4.45 -3.27 10.04
N GLY A 98 5.26 -2.42 9.41
CA GLY A 98 5.89 -2.65 8.10
C GLY A 98 4.92 -2.60 6.92
N GLN A 99 3.64 -2.36 7.16
CA GLN A 99 2.61 -2.43 6.13
C GLN A 99 2.50 -1.13 5.34
N VAL A 100 2.08 -1.28 4.08
CA VAL A 100 1.93 -0.17 3.14
C VAL A 100 0.46 0.04 2.82
N HIS A 101 0.01 1.28 2.94
CA HIS A 101 -1.27 1.73 2.42
C HIS A 101 -1.05 2.60 1.19
N HIS A 102 -1.62 2.17 0.07
CA HIS A 102 -1.55 2.90 -1.20
C HIS A 102 -2.71 3.87 -1.28
N PHE A 103 -2.42 5.10 -1.68
CA PHE A 103 -3.41 6.12 -1.97
C PHE A 103 -2.94 6.96 -3.15
N GLY A 104 -3.79 7.87 -3.61
CA GLY A 104 -3.35 8.78 -4.66
C GLY A 104 -4.30 9.94 -4.87
N TYR A 105 -3.84 10.87 -5.70
CA TYR A 105 -4.53 12.12 -5.92
C TYR A 105 -4.25 12.69 -7.30
N ILE A 106 -5.18 13.53 -7.78
CA ILE A 106 -4.99 14.43 -8.91
C ILE A 106 -5.15 15.86 -8.40
N TRP A 107 -4.18 16.71 -8.72
CA TRP A 107 -4.21 18.10 -8.27
C TRP A 107 -3.66 19.07 -9.31
N LYS A 108 -4.05 20.33 -9.18
CA LYS A 108 -3.73 21.43 -10.11
C LYS A 108 -2.31 21.97 -9.93
N SER A 109 -1.31 21.13 -10.15
CA SER A 109 0.11 21.52 -10.16
C SER A 109 0.93 20.47 -10.91
N ALA A 110 2.09 20.85 -11.45
CA ALA A 110 3.08 19.91 -11.97
C ALA A 110 3.96 19.29 -10.87
N SER A 111 4.07 19.95 -9.71
CA SER A 111 4.83 19.45 -8.56
C SER A 111 4.02 18.43 -7.76
N PRO A 112 4.63 17.64 -6.86
CA PRO A 112 3.90 16.83 -5.88
C PRO A 112 3.37 17.68 -4.72
N ALA A 113 2.31 17.19 -4.08
CA ALA A 113 1.81 17.76 -2.83
C ALA A 113 2.79 17.54 -1.69
N THR A 114 2.85 18.51 -0.78
CA THR A 114 3.60 18.37 0.46
C THR A 114 2.72 17.61 1.44
N ILE A 115 3.07 16.35 1.69
CA ILE A 115 2.38 15.47 2.63
C ILE A 115 3.22 15.39 3.90
N THR A 116 2.68 15.89 5.01
CA THR A 116 3.30 15.79 6.32
C THR A 116 2.42 14.99 7.27
N VAL A 117 3.06 14.21 8.14
CA VAL A 117 2.34 13.49 9.19
C VAL A 117 2.06 14.47 10.33
N ALA A 118 0.78 14.79 10.52
CA ALA A 118 0.33 15.72 11.57
C ALA A 118 0.26 15.02 12.94
N SER A 119 -0.21 13.76 12.96
CA SER A 119 -0.23 12.94 14.18
C SER A 119 -0.25 11.46 13.84
N ILE A 120 0.36 10.64 14.69
CA ILE A 120 0.33 9.18 14.63
C ILE A 120 -0.17 8.67 15.98
N ASP A 121 -1.14 7.77 15.95
CA ASP A 121 -1.55 6.98 17.10
C ASP A 121 -1.17 5.52 16.83
N CYS A 122 -0.28 4.96 17.66
CA CYS A 122 0.09 3.55 17.61
C CYS A 122 -0.64 2.70 18.68
N GLY A 123 -1.54 3.32 19.44
CA GLY A 123 -2.04 2.78 20.70
C GLY A 123 -0.98 2.90 21.81
N SER A 124 -1.39 3.30 23.01
CA SER A 124 -0.46 3.52 24.12
C SER A 124 0.21 2.21 24.56
N ALA A 125 1.52 2.09 24.39
CA ALA A 125 2.34 1.49 25.45
C ALA A 125 2.35 2.50 26.60
N SER A 126 1.66 2.19 27.69
CA SER A 126 1.58 3.08 28.86
C SER A 126 2.98 3.42 29.38
N ALA A 127 3.25 4.72 29.52
CA ALA A 127 4.46 5.26 30.11
C ALA A 127 4.45 5.20 31.66
N SER A 128 5.65 5.33 32.25
CA SER A 128 6.01 5.94 33.57
C SER A 128 6.63 5.00 34.63
N PRO A 129 7.52 5.43 35.57
CA PRO A 129 8.65 6.39 35.52
C PRO A 129 10.02 5.81 36.03
N SER A 130 11.11 6.56 35.83
CA SER A 130 12.50 6.41 36.39
C SER A 130 12.55 6.90 37.88
N PRO A 131 13.60 6.69 38.76
CA PRO A 131 15.06 6.60 38.48
C PRO A 131 16.02 5.75 39.40
N SER A 132 17.25 5.48 38.87
CA SER A 132 18.63 5.43 39.46
C SER A 132 19.03 4.55 40.68
N PRO A 133 20.35 4.26 40.94
CA PRO A 133 21.57 4.30 40.10
C PRO A 133 22.53 3.06 40.20
N ALA A 134 23.40 2.89 39.17
CA ALA A 134 24.85 2.49 39.11
C ALA A 134 25.49 1.51 40.14
N PRO A 135 26.56 0.70 39.81
CA PRO A 135 27.71 1.17 39.02
C PRO A 135 28.56 0.16 38.16
N SER A 136 29.34 0.77 37.26
CA SER A 136 30.70 0.45 36.79
C SER A 136 31.01 -0.50 35.61
N SER A 137 31.73 0.12 34.67
CA SER A 137 32.47 -0.26 33.44
C SER A 137 33.78 -1.07 33.75
N PRO A 138 34.71 -1.47 32.83
CA PRO A 138 35.14 -0.77 31.59
C PRO A 138 35.57 -1.59 30.32
N SER A 139 35.39 -0.93 29.17
CA SER A 139 36.29 -0.68 28.01
C SER A 139 37.44 -1.63 27.63
N SER A 140 37.57 -1.95 26.32
CA SER A 140 38.70 -1.48 25.47
C SER A 140 38.59 -1.90 23.98
N SER A 141 38.92 -0.95 23.10
CA SER A 141 39.22 -1.08 21.65
C SER A 141 40.76 -1.27 21.49
N PRO A 142 41.32 -1.81 20.39
CA PRO A 142 41.55 -1.02 19.16
C PRO A 142 41.51 -1.79 17.79
N SER A 143 41.48 -0.98 16.73
CA SER A 143 41.63 -1.20 15.25
C SER A 143 42.96 -1.89 14.81
N PRO A 144 43.34 -2.15 13.51
CA PRO A 144 42.75 -1.74 12.21
C PRO A 144 42.87 -2.73 10.99
N SER A 145 42.37 -2.25 9.83
CA SER A 145 42.79 -2.49 8.41
C SER A 145 42.52 -3.82 7.68
N ALA A 146 41.79 -3.73 6.55
CA ALA A 146 42.34 -3.88 5.19
C ALA A 146 41.23 -3.70 4.11
N ALA A 147 41.48 -2.84 3.11
CA ALA A 147 40.89 -2.94 1.77
C ALA A 147 41.78 -3.89 0.92
N PRO A 148 41.26 -4.61 -0.09
CA PRO A 148 41.29 -4.04 -1.44
C PRO A 148 40.20 -4.54 -2.43
N ALA A 149 40.13 -3.79 -3.55
CA ALA A 149 39.83 -4.20 -4.93
C ALA A 149 38.39 -4.53 -5.41
N SER A 150 37.95 -3.66 -6.32
CA SER A 150 36.93 -3.85 -7.37
C SER A 150 37.33 -4.96 -8.37
N PRO A 151 36.37 -5.64 -9.04
CA PRO A 151 36.03 -5.19 -10.39
C PRO A 151 34.54 -5.32 -10.79
N SER A 152 34.23 -4.56 -11.85
CA SER A 152 33.03 -4.56 -12.70
C SER A 152 32.46 -5.93 -13.09
N ALA A 153 31.12 -6.03 -13.12
CA ALA A 153 30.39 -6.70 -14.18
C ALA A 153 28.96 -6.13 -14.29
N ALA A 154 28.59 -5.74 -15.51
CA ALA A 154 27.29 -5.21 -15.93
C ALA A 154 26.23 -6.34 -16.06
N PRO A 155 24.94 -6.00 -16.20
CA PRO A 155 23.83 -6.92 -15.96
C PRO A 155 23.56 -7.85 -17.15
N SER A 156 23.25 -9.11 -16.88
CA SER A 156 22.67 -10.01 -17.89
C SER A 156 21.15 -9.85 -17.91
N ILE A 157 20.67 -9.30 -19.02
CA ILE A 157 19.28 -9.24 -19.44
C ILE A 157 18.76 -10.67 -19.56
N VAL A 158 17.79 -11.04 -18.72
CA VAL A 158 16.92 -12.20 -18.96
C VAL A 158 15.58 -11.64 -19.43
N ALA A 159 15.30 -11.89 -20.71
CA ALA A 159 14.05 -11.55 -21.36
C ALA A 159 12.91 -12.40 -20.77
N THR A 160 11.97 -11.77 -20.08
CA THR A 160 10.66 -12.36 -19.78
C THR A 160 9.77 -12.22 -21.03
N PRO A 161 8.97 -13.26 -21.39
CA PRO A 161 8.24 -13.30 -22.64
C PRO A 161 7.14 -12.23 -22.68
N GLN A 162 7.11 -11.47 -23.78
CA GLN A 162 6.04 -10.53 -24.12
C GLN A 162 4.69 -11.28 -24.14
N PRO A 163 3.73 -10.95 -23.25
CA PRO A 163 2.38 -11.43 -23.39
C PRO A 163 1.74 -10.76 -24.62
N SER A 164 1.13 -11.60 -25.43
CA SER A 164 0.49 -11.34 -26.72
C SER A 164 -0.32 -10.03 -26.75
N GLN A 165 -0.13 -9.24 -27.81
CA GLN A 165 -1.04 -8.15 -28.17
C GLN A 165 -2.50 -8.65 -28.20
N PRO A 166 -3.46 -7.96 -27.55
CA PRO A 166 -4.87 -8.15 -27.84
C PRO A 166 -5.25 -7.48 -29.19
N PRO A 167 -6.34 -7.93 -29.83
CA PRO A 167 -6.61 -7.70 -31.24
C PRO A 167 -6.82 -6.23 -31.55
N SER A 168 -6.30 -5.79 -32.69
CA SER A 168 -6.63 -4.51 -33.30
C SER A 168 -8.10 -4.50 -33.71
N GLY A 169 -8.99 -4.07 -32.81
CA GLY A 169 -10.44 -4.05 -33.05
C GLY A 169 -11.25 -3.02 -32.26
N ASP A 170 -10.71 -2.45 -31.18
CA ASP A 170 -11.47 -1.53 -30.32
C ASP A 170 -11.05 -0.07 -30.59
N ASN A 171 -12.02 0.85 -30.58
CA ASN A 171 -11.96 2.30 -30.89
C ASN A 171 -10.97 3.14 -30.03
N GLY A 172 -9.75 2.66 -29.79
CA GLY A 172 -8.79 3.21 -28.83
C GLY A 172 -9.18 2.96 -27.37
N CYS A 173 -10.19 2.13 -27.11
CA CYS A 173 -10.69 1.83 -25.76
C CYS A 173 -10.17 0.49 -25.28
N SER A 174 -9.34 0.46 -24.24
CA SER A 174 -8.79 -0.78 -23.71
C SER A 174 -8.47 -0.64 -22.23
N ALA A 175 -8.88 -1.63 -21.44
CA ALA A 175 -8.50 -1.74 -20.04
C ALA A 175 -7.99 -3.15 -19.76
N ILE A 176 -7.02 -3.25 -18.88
CA ILE A 176 -6.56 -4.51 -18.31
C ILE A 176 -6.93 -4.54 -16.84
N VAL A 177 -7.21 -5.73 -16.33
CA VAL A 177 -7.51 -5.95 -14.92
C VAL A 177 -6.51 -6.95 -14.37
N GLU A 178 -5.94 -6.65 -13.23
CA GLU A 178 -5.08 -7.55 -12.47
C GLU A 178 -5.74 -7.85 -11.13
N LEU A 179 -5.66 -9.11 -10.69
CA LEU A 179 -6.21 -9.55 -9.44
C LEU A 179 -5.12 -10.14 -8.55
N THR A 180 -4.93 -9.56 -7.37
CA THR A 180 -3.87 -9.95 -6.43
C THR A 180 -4.46 -10.23 -5.06
N ALA A 181 -4.15 -11.40 -4.50
CA ALA A 181 -4.54 -11.73 -3.13
C ALA A 181 -3.75 -10.84 -2.17
N ARG A 182 -4.44 -10.14 -1.25
CA ARG A 182 -3.76 -9.47 -0.14
C ARG A 182 -3.21 -10.55 0.80
N SER A 183 -1.94 -10.46 1.16
CA SER A 183 -1.31 -11.49 2.00
C SER A 183 -1.96 -11.57 3.40
N ALA A 184 -1.84 -12.73 4.05
CA ALA A 184 -2.29 -12.92 5.43
C ALA A 184 -1.58 -11.95 6.41
N ALA A 185 -0.27 -11.72 6.20
CA ALA A 185 0.50 -10.72 6.94
C ALA A 185 -0.11 -9.30 6.84
N ASN A 186 -0.84 -9.05 5.75
CA ASN A 186 -1.48 -7.77 5.46
C ASN A 186 -2.95 -7.70 5.92
N GLY A 187 -3.39 -8.64 6.75
CA GLY A 187 -4.80 -8.77 7.15
C GLY A 187 -5.72 -9.15 5.98
N GLY A 188 -5.14 -9.73 4.91
CA GLY A 188 -5.88 -10.11 3.73
C GLY A 188 -6.67 -11.40 3.87
N VAL A 189 -6.46 -12.18 4.93
CA VAL A 189 -7.10 -13.48 5.15
C VAL A 189 -7.55 -13.60 6.60
N TRP A 190 -8.77 -14.07 6.84
CA TRP A 190 -9.24 -14.42 8.18
C TRP A 190 -10.25 -15.58 8.10
N THR A 191 -10.56 -16.16 9.25
CA THR A 191 -11.59 -17.20 9.37
C THR A 191 -12.61 -16.73 10.40
N ASP A 192 -13.90 -16.91 10.11
CA ASP A 192 -14.98 -16.60 11.07
C ASP A 192 -15.15 -17.69 12.13
N ALA A 193 -16.03 -17.44 13.10
CA ALA A 193 -16.33 -18.39 14.18
C ALA A 193 -16.95 -19.71 13.69
N ALA A 194 -17.51 -19.74 12.48
CA ALA A 194 -18.08 -20.94 11.85
C ALA A 194 -17.05 -21.70 11.01
N GLY A 195 -15.78 -21.27 11.00
CA GLY A 195 -14.71 -21.90 10.24
C GLY A 195 -14.65 -21.52 8.76
N ARG A 196 -15.43 -20.50 8.33
CA ARG A 196 -15.40 -20.00 6.94
C ARG A 196 -14.23 -19.03 6.74
N THR A 197 -13.39 -19.31 5.76
CA THR A 197 -12.25 -18.45 5.40
C THR A 197 -12.68 -17.35 4.44
N TYR A 198 -12.20 -16.14 4.68
CA TYR A 198 -12.39 -14.98 3.82
C TYR A 198 -11.03 -14.46 3.35
N GLN A 199 -10.98 -13.98 2.12
CA GLN A 199 -9.79 -13.46 1.46
C GLN A 199 -10.11 -12.17 0.72
N ILE A 200 -9.27 -11.16 0.92
CA ILE A 200 -9.31 -9.90 0.18
C ILE A 200 -8.54 -10.07 -1.13
N PHE A 201 -9.20 -9.77 -2.25
CA PHE A 201 -8.57 -9.64 -3.54
C PHE A 201 -8.58 -8.18 -3.99
N GLN A 202 -7.38 -7.66 -4.22
CA GLN A 202 -7.14 -6.34 -4.80
C GLN A 202 -7.31 -6.45 -6.31
N VAL A 203 -8.12 -5.56 -6.88
CA VAL A 203 -8.37 -5.44 -8.31
C VAL A 203 -7.66 -4.16 -8.77
N LEU A 204 -6.73 -4.27 -9.70
CA LEU A 204 -6.09 -3.11 -10.33
C LEU A 204 -6.59 -3.01 -11.77
N ILE A 205 -7.38 -1.98 -12.05
CA ILE A 205 -7.84 -1.66 -13.41
C ILE A 205 -6.88 -0.65 -14.01
N THR A 206 -6.34 -0.92 -15.19
CA THR A 206 -5.44 0.01 -15.89
C THR A 206 -5.95 0.29 -17.29
N ASN A 207 -6.13 1.55 -17.63
CA ASN A 207 -6.47 1.95 -18.99
C ASN A 207 -5.21 1.85 -19.87
N ARG A 208 -5.21 0.88 -20.78
CA ARG A 208 -4.14 0.68 -21.79
C ARG A 208 -4.52 1.25 -23.16
N GLY A 209 -5.72 1.79 -23.28
CA GLY A 209 -6.21 2.47 -24.46
C GLY A 209 -5.63 3.88 -24.61
N GLN A 210 -6.10 4.55 -25.65
CA GLN A 210 -5.80 5.94 -26.00
C GLN A 210 -6.95 6.89 -25.60
N ARG A 211 -8.08 6.36 -25.12
CA ARG A 211 -9.25 7.15 -24.70
C ARG A 211 -9.58 6.93 -23.22
N PRO A 212 -10.15 7.93 -22.52
CA PRO A 212 -10.61 7.77 -21.16
C PRO A 212 -11.69 6.68 -21.05
N VAL A 213 -11.51 5.76 -20.12
CA VAL A 213 -12.50 4.70 -19.81
C VAL A 213 -13.51 5.25 -18.81
N ASN A 214 -14.79 5.11 -19.11
CA ASN A 214 -15.90 5.60 -18.28
C ASN A 214 -16.92 4.50 -17.93
N GLY A 215 -16.69 3.27 -18.39
CA GLY A 215 -17.52 2.13 -18.08
C GLY A 215 -16.76 0.83 -18.24
N GLY A 216 -17.16 -0.18 -17.48
CA GLY A 216 -16.67 -1.54 -17.69
C GLY A 216 -17.33 -2.51 -16.73
N VAL A 217 -17.33 -3.79 -17.10
CA VAL A 217 -17.97 -4.85 -16.31
C VAL A 217 -16.97 -5.95 -16.08
N ILE A 218 -16.73 -6.28 -14.82
CA ILE A 218 -15.91 -7.41 -14.40
C ILE A 218 -16.84 -8.50 -13.89
N THR A 219 -16.76 -9.69 -14.45
CA THR A 219 -17.47 -10.87 -13.98
C THR A 219 -16.49 -11.79 -13.26
N PHE A 220 -16.80 -12.15 -12.02
CA PHE A 220 -15.98 -13.06 -11.22
C PHE A 220 -16.55 -14.48 -11.22
N ASP A 221 -15.70 -15.45 -11.49
CA ASP A 221 -16.01 -16.86 -11.38
C ASP A 221 -15.39 -17.39 -10.07
N LEU A 222 -16.27 -17.73 -9.13
CA LEU A 222 -15.89 -18.20 -7.80
C LEU A 222 -15.90 -19.73 -7.75
N VAL A 223 -15.07 -20.30 -6.87
CA VAL A 223 -15.17 -21.73 -6.55
C VAL A 223 -16.54 -22.05 -5.92
N ASN A 224 -17.05 -23.26 -6.12
CA ASN A 224 -18.39 -23.64 -5.68
C ASN A 224 -18.58 -23.42 -4.17
N GLY A 225 -19.66 -22.73 -3.79
CA GLY A 225 -19.98 -22.36 -2.41
C GLY A 225 -19.29 -21.09 -1.89
N ALA A 226 -18.40 -20.46 -2.67
CA ALA A 226 -17.84 -19.16 -2.32
C ALA A 226 -18.73 -18.00 -2.77
N GLU A 227 -18.77 -16.94 -1.97
CA GLU A 227 -19.52 -15.72 -2.22
C GLU A 227 -18.63 -14.49 -2.04
N ILE A 228 -18.94 -13.41 -2.77
CA ILE A 228 -18.36 -12.10 -2.50
C ILE A 228 -19.24 -11.42 -1.45
N SER A 229 -18.68 -11.15 -0.27
CA SER A 229 -19.40 -10.56 0.87
C SER A 229 -19.28 -9.04 0.96
N GLN A 230 -18.17 -8.49 0.46
CA GLN A 230 -17.92 -7.05 0.42
C GLN A 230 -17.19 -6.67 -0.86
N TYR A 231 -17.33 -5.42 -1.27
CA TYR A 231 -16.68 -4.86 -2.45
C TYR A 231 -16.54 -3.35 -2.30
N TRP A 232 -15.53 -2.77 -2.95
CA TRP A 232 -15.32 -1.31 -3.02
C TRP A 232 -14.85 -0.91 -4.41
N GLU A 233 -15.19 0.32 -4.82
CA GLU A 233 -14.96 0.85 -6.18
C GLU A 233 -15.51 -0.06 -7.30
N LEU A 234 -16.53 -0.86 -6.96
CA LEU A 234 -17.28 -1.77 -7.83
C LEU A 234 -18.76 -1.73 -7.42
N ASN A 235 -19.67 -1.85 -8.38
CA ASN A 235 -21.10 -1.90 -8.14
C ASN A 235 -21.68 -3.20 -8.70
N ARG A 236 -22.17 -4.09 -7.82
CA ARG A 236 -22.75 -5.37 -8.24
C ARG A 236 -24.04 -5.15 -9.07
N GLN A 237 -24.19 -5.88 -10.17
CA GLN A 237 -25.32 -5.74 -11.10
C GLN A 237 -26.65 -6.36 -10.59
N GLY A 238 -26.66 -7.00 -9.43
CA GLY A 238 -27.83 -7.59 -8.79
C GLY A 238 -27.43 -8.37 -7.53
N PRO A 239 -28.36 -8.76 -6.64
CA PRO A 239 -28.03 -9.27 -5.30
C PRO A 239 -27.06 -10.46 -5.29
N THR A 240 -27.20 -11.36 -6.26
CA THR A 240 -26.38 -12.58 -6.40
C THR A 240 -25.56 -12.58 -7.69
N SER A 241 -25.52 -11.46 -8.42
CA SER A 241 -24.83 -11.40 -9.70
C SER A 241 -23.30 -11.52 -9.51
N PRO A 242 -22.60 -12.34 -10.31
CA PRO A 242 -21.14 -12.38 -10.36
C PRO A 242 -20.56 -11.17 -11.11
N ALA A 243 -21.38 -10.37 -11.79
CA ALA A 243 -20.98 -9.22 -12.58
C ALA A 243 -21.03 -7.91 -11.78
N PHE A 244 -19.97 -7.12 -11.93
CA PHE A 244 -19.76 -5.85 -11.25
C PHE A 244 -19.42 -4.77 -12.27
N ASN A 245 -20.15 -3.65 -12.21
CA ASN A 245 -19.76 -2.44 -12.90
C ASN A 245 -18.54 -1.83 -12.19
N ILE A 246 -17.52 -1.44 -12.94
CA ILE A 246 -16.40 -0.65 -12.41
C ILE A 246 -16.94 0.73 -12.03
N ALA A 247 -16.71 1.15 -10.79
CA ALA A 247 -17.20 2.44 -10.32
C ALA A 247 -16.18 3.54 -10.62
N PHE A 248 -16.55 4.49 -11.49
CA PHE A 248 -15.75 5.67 -11.80
C PHE A 248 -16.16 6.84 -10.90
N ASN A 249 -16.21 6.60 -9.58
CA ASN A 249 -16.68 7.58 -8.58
C ASN A 249 -15.89 8.89 -8.60
N TYR A 250 -14.65 8.82 -9.08
CA TYR A 250 -13.74 9.94 -9.21
C TYR A 250 -13.53 10.28 -10.69
N GLY A 251 -14.54 10.16 -11.54
CA GLY A 251 -14.42 10.49 -12.96
C GLY A 251 -13.67 9.43 -13.80
N GLN A 252 -13.49 9.76 -15.07
CA GLN A 252 -13.06 8.80 -16.09
C GLN A 252 -11.58 8.43 -15.94
N LEU A 253 -11.28 7.14 -16.08
CA LEU A 253 -9.92 6.62 -16.01
C LEU A 253 -9.13 6.99 -17.27
N GLN A 254 -8.20 7.93 -17.14
CA GLN A 254 -7.41 8.46 -18.26
C GLN A 254 -6.46 7.41 -18.88
N PRO A 255 -6.03 7.59 -20.14
CA PRO A 255 -5.03 6.72 -20.77
C PRO A 255 -3.77 6.57 -19.91
N GLY A 256 -3.34 5.33 -19.68
CA GLY A 256 -2.18 4.99 -18.84
C GLY A 256 -2.43 5.05 -17.33
N ALA A 257 -3.59 5.53 -16.88
CA ALA A 257 -3.92 5.58 -15.46
C ALA A 257 -4.44 4.24 -14.94
N SER A 258 -4.26 4.03 -13.64
CA SER A 258 -4.79 2.87 -12.92
C SER A 258 -5.71 3.27 -11.78
N GLN A 259 -6.72 2.45 -11.51
CA GLN A 259 -7.64 2.55 -10.38
C GLN A 259 -7.58 1.25 -9.57
N GLY A 260 -7.48 1.39 -8.25
CA GLY A 260 -7.63 0.29 -7.32
C GLY A 260 -9.09 0.06 -6.95
N ALA A 261 -9.47 -1.21 -6.87
CA ALA A 261 -10.76 -1.69 -6.41
C ALA A 261 -10.56 -3.00 -5.64
N GLY A 262 -11.63 -3.63 -5.17
CA GLY A 262 -11.51 -4.99 -4.69
C GLY A 262 -12.75 -5.61 -4.09
N VAL A 263 -12.57 -6.87 -3.71
CA VAL A 263 -13.63 -7.77 -3.24
C VAL A 263 -13.14 -8.61 -2.06
N VAL A 264 -14.07 -8.96 -1.18
CA VAL A 264 -13.86 -9.95 -0.12
C VAL A 264 -14.62 -11.22 -0.50
N VAL A 265 -13.91 -12.32 -0.70
CA VAL A 265 -14.46 -13.61 -1.09
C VAL A 265 -14.43 -14.56 0.10
N SER A 266 -15.49 -15.33 0.33
CA SER A 266 -15.56 -16.38 1.36
C SER A 266 -14.81 -17.66 0.97
N SER A 267 -13.59 -17.50 0.44
CA SER A 267 -12.66 -18.56 0.09
C SER A 267 -11.28 -17.97 -0.10
N ALA A 268 -10.22 -18.71 0.27
CA ALA A 268 -8.84 -18.35 -0.04
C ALA A 268 -8.46 -18.59 -1.51
N ALA A 269 -9.29 -19.33 -2.26
CA ALA A 269 -9.02 -19.60 -3.68
C ALA A 269 -9.15 -18.31 -4.49
N LYS A 270 -8.12 -17.99 -5.28
CA LYS A 270 -8.15 -16.85 -6.21
C LYS A 270 -9.26 -17.06 -7.24
N PRO A 271 -10.25 -16.15 -7.33
CA PRO A 271 -11.29 -16.26 -8.34
C PRO A 271 -10.70 -15.96 -9.72
N SER A 272 -11.22 -16.63 -10.74
CA SER A 272 -11.04 -16.19 -12.11
C SER A 272 -11.95 -15.00 -12.40
N PHE A 273 -11.60 -14.22 -13.40
CA PHE A 273 -12.42 -13.07 -13.80
C PHE A 273 -12.35 -12.88 -15.30
N THR A 274 -13.39 -12.26 -15.83
CA THR A 274 -13.45 -11.79 -17.22
C THR A 274 -13.84 -10.32 -17.24
N LEU A 275 -13.12 -9.50 -18.00
CA LEU A 275 -13.53 -8.13 -18.31
C LEU A 275 -14.54 -8.20 -19.46
N SER A 276 -15.83 -8.28 -19.11
CA SER A 276 -16.93 -8.56 -20.03
C SER A 276 -17.22 -7.41 -21.01
N SER A 277 -16.93 -6.18 -20.62
CA SER A 277 -17.05 -5.01 -21.49
C SER A 277 -16.18 -3.86 -20.98
N VAL A 278 -15.75 -2.99 -21.90
CA VAL A 278 -15.10 -1.72 -21.60
C VAL A 278 -15.77 -0.64 -22.45
N ALA A 279 -16.10 0.49 -21.84
CA ALA A 279 -16.66 1.66 -22.50
C ALA A 279 -15.75 2.87 -22.29
N CYS A 280 -15.63 3.69 -23.32
CA CYS A 280 -14.86 4.93 -23.29
C CYS A 280 -15.76 6.13 -23.53
N ALA A 281 -15.31 7.26 -23.00
CA ALA A 281 -15.87 8.58 -23.27
C ALA A 281 -15.48 9.09 -24.65
#